data_AF-A0A1G3KUQ9-F1
#
_entry.id   AF-A0A1G3KUQ9-F1
#
_cell.length_a   1.000
_cell.length_b   1.000
_cell.length_c   1.000
_cell.angle_alpha   90.00
_cell.angle_beta   90.00
_cell.angle_gamma   90.00
#
_symmetry.space_group_name_H-M   'P 1'
#
loop_
_entity.id
_entity.type
_entity.pdbx_description
1 polymer ?
#
loop_
_entity_poly.entity_id
_entity_poly.type
_entity_poly.pdbx_seq_one_letter_code
_entity_poly.pdbx_strand_id
1 'polypeptide(L)'
;MLSAHRNDDLLTGKTIAVICAVALFTTACGKKSDAGAPDDTYASLVNKDGTISFPADFPESYMFIGTWSVTAPSGEAEIHSVYSRPADVDAFRSAGKFPDGAVLIKEVTIAKSADLVTGRASWAGDRKIWFLMVKDRKGRFAGNPLWGDGWGWAQFDPTDTKKQTATNYQTDCKSCHIPAKSSEWVYTYAYPALGEKGQVGLPVNSHRGNPPGIVPAVATQAMTSGVASGKMAFDKTCRACHSINPGGAGIGPTLAGVVGRKAGTVPNFDYSDQIRNSGITWTADNIDKHIEAPKSFIPGNRMGNLFPNGIKDPGQRRDIIVYLKSVAQ
;
A
#
# COMPACT_ATOMS: atom_id res chain seq x y z
N MET A 1 -36.58 0.30 -52.87
CA MET A 1 -38.00 -0.06 -53.03
C MET A 1 -38.48 -0.45 -51.64
N LEU A 2 -39.11 0.47 -50.89
CA LEU A 2 -40.56 0.71 -50.85
C LEU A 2 -41.31 -0.58 -50.43
N SER A 3 -42.21 -0.61 -49.44
CA SER A 3 -42.90 0.48 -48.77
C SER A 3 -43.53 -0.01 -47.46
N ALA A 4 -43.68 0.94 -46.54
CA ALA A 4 -44.69 0.95 -45.49
C ALA A 4 -46.08 0.48 -45.97
N HIS A 5 -46.76 -0.32 -45.14
CA HIS A 5 -48.21 -0.43 -45.19
C HIS A 5 -48.82 0.45 -44.08
N ARG A 6 -49.43 1.57 -44.53
CA ARG A 6 -50.50 2.27 -43.84
C ARG A 6 -51.74 1.37 -43.80
N ASN A 7 -52.49 1.46 -42.71
CA ASN A 7 -53.94 1.33 -42.76
C ASN A 7 -54.50 2.61 -42.14
N ASP A 8 -55.01 3.48 -43.01
CA ASP A 8 -55.95 4.52 -42.64
C ASP A 8 -57.38 3.98 -42.86
N ASP A 9 -58.30 4.60 -42.13
CA ASP A 9 -59.76 4.63 -42.29
C ASP A 9 -60.62 3.55 -41.61
N LEU A 10 -61.75 3.86 -40.96
CA LEU A 10 -62.43 5.10 -40.54
C LEU A 10 -63.61 4.60 -39.67
N LEU A 11 -63.85 5.31 -38.56
CA LEU A 11 -65.16 5.65 -37.96
C LEU A 11 -66.31 4.61 -37.96
N THR A 12 -66.67 4.16 -36.76
CA THR A 12 -68.08 4.19 -36.32
C THR A 12 -68.13 4.60 -34.86
N GLY A 13 -68.95 5.61 -34.58
CA GLY A 13 -68.89 6.42 -33.37
C GLY A 13 -69.44 5.77 -32.11
N LYS A 14 -69.00 6.34 -30.98
CA LYS A 14 -69.89 6.80 -29.91
C LYS A 14 -69.05 7.65 -28.95
N THR A 15 -69.47 8.90 -28.83
CA THR A 15 -68.93 9.93 -27.95
C THR A 15 -69.03 9.46 -26.50
N ILE A 16 -67.92 9.09 -25.89
CA ILE A 16 -67.78 9.04 -24.44
C ILE A 16 -66.76 10.12 -24.09
N ALA A 17 -67.26 11.23 -23.55
CA ALA A 17 -66.43 12.26 -22.96
C ALA A 17 -65.79 11.69 -21.70
N VAL A 18 -64.60 11.11 -21.85
CA VAL A 18 -63.71 10.83 -20.71
C VAL A 18 -63.04 12.16 -20.39
N ILE A 19 -63.46 12.77 -19.28
CA ILE A 19 -62.69 13.83 -18.63
C ILE A 19 -61.40 13.16 -18.13
N CYS A 20 -60.35 13.19 -18.95
CA CYS A 20 -59.00 12.94 -18.48
C CYS A 20 -58.63 14.10 -17.55
N ALA A 21 -58.85 13.90 -16.25
CA ALA A 21 -58.13 14.65 -15.25
C ALA A 21 -56.64 14.40 -15.50
N VAL A 22 -55.97 15.38 -16.11
CA VAL A 22 -54.51 15.45 -16.12
C VAL A 22 -54.12 15.67 -14.68
N ALA A 23 -53.96 14.57 -13.94
CA ALA A 23 -53.14 14.58 -12.74
C ALA A 23 -51.73 14.92 -13.24
N LEU A 24 -51.39 16.20 -13.18
CA LEU A 24 -50.01 16.65 -13.10
C LEU A 24 -49.41 15.87 -11.93
N PHE A 25 -48.77 14.74 -12.23
CA PHE A 25 -47.71 14.23 -11.40
C PHE A 25 -46.63 15.31 -11.47
N THR A 26 -46.78 16.31 -10.60
CA THR A 26 -45.64 16.99 -10.03
C THR A 26 -44.83 15.85 -9.43
N THR A 27 -43.83 15.40 -10.17
CA THR A 27 -42.67 14.77 -9.58
C THR A 27 -42.20 15.80 -8.58
N ALA A 28 -42.66 15.66 -7.34
CA ALA A 28 -41.88 16.11 -6.22
C ALA A 28 -40.55 15.41 -6.45
N CYS A 29 -39.58 16.14 -6.98
CA CYS A 29 -38.20 15.94 -6.61
C CYS A 29 -38.25 15.96 -5.10
N GLY A 30 -38.44 14.78 -4.49
CA GLY A 30 -38.05 14.56 -3.12
C GLY A 30 -36.65 15.09 -3.08
N LYS A 31 -36.44 16.17 -2.33
CA LYS A 31 -35.12 16.66 -2.01
C LYS A 31 -34.35 15.41 -1.62
N LYS A 32 -33.41 14.97 -2.47
CA LYS A 32 -32.28 14.20 -1.97
C LYS A 32 -31.82 15.04 -0.80
N SER A 33 -31.89 14.49 0.40
CA SER A 33 -31.29 15.11 1.57
C SER A 33 -29.93 15.59 1.11
N ASP A 34 -29.76 16.91 1.05
CA ASP A 34 -28.47 17.51 0.75
C ASP A 34 -27.52 16.90 1.77
N ALA A 35 -26.69 15.95 1.33
CA ALA A 35 -25.63 15.40 2.15
C ALA A 35 -24.86 16.63 2.64
N GLY A 36 -24.91 16.85 3.96
CA GLY A 36 -24.71 18.14 4.61
C GLY A 36 -23.61 18.98 3.97
N ALA A 37 -23.94 20.25 3.69
CA ALA A 37 -22.95 21.20 3.26
C ALA A 37 -21.71 21.18 4.20
N PRO A 38 -20.49 21.40 3.70
CA PRO A 38 -19.23 21.28 4.45
C PRO A 38 -19.12 22.10 5.74
N ASP A 39 -20.00 23.08 5.95
CA ASP A 39 -19.98 23.97 7.12
C ASP A 39 -20.55 23.33 8.40
N ASP A 40 -21.25 22.20 8.32
CA ASP A 40 -21.79 21.53 9.51
C ASP A 40 -20.72 20.81 10.34
N THR A 41 -19.54 20.52 9.76
CA THR A 41 -18.57 19.61 10.37
C THR A 41 -18.10 20.07 11.74
N TYR A 42 -17.87 21.37 11.90
CA TYR A 42 -17.46 21.91 13.19
C TYR A 42 -18.60 21.99 14.20
N ALA A 43 -19.85 21.95 13.75
CA ALA A 43 -21.02 21.89 14.63
C ALA A 43 -21.39 20.45 14.99
N SER A 44 -21.13 19.48 14.10
CA SER A 44 -21.55 18.09 14.23
C SER A 44 -20.48 17.15 14.76
N LEU A 45 -19.20 17.37 14.41
CA LEU A 45 -18.10 16.47 14.73
C LEU A 45 -17.06 17.08 15.67
N VAL A 46 -17.07 18.40 15.89
CA VAL A 46 -16.03 19.06 16.68
C VAL A 46 -16.65 19.79 17.85
N ASN A 47 -16.25 19.40 19.07
CA ASN A 47 -16.66 20.08 20.27
C ASN A 47 -15.99 21.47 20.38
N LYS A 48 -16.52 22.34 21.25
CA LYS A 48 -15.98 23.71 21.45
C LYS A 48 -14.50 23.72 21.88
N ASP A 49 -14.06 22.68 22.56
CA ASP A 49 -12.66 22.50 22.98
C ASP A 49 -11.75 21.97 21.87
N GLY A 50 -12.31 21.63 20.70
CA GLY A 50 -11.62 21.02 19.57
C GLY A 50 -11.58 19.50 19.62
N THR A 51 -12.22 18.83 20.58
CA THR A 51 -12.31 17.36 20.58
C THR A 51 -13.12 16.90 19.37
N ILE A 52 -12.55 15.98 18.58
CA ILE A 52 -13.19 15.43 17.38
C ILE A 52 -13.94 14.16 17.77
N SER A 53 -15.19 14.06 17.35
CA SER A 53 -16.03 12.88 17.51
C SER A 53 -16.05 12.07 16.20
N PHE A 54 -16.12 10.74 16.34
CA PHE A 54 -16.33 9.88 15.19
C PHE A 54 -17.78 10.06 14.66
N PRO A 55 -18.01 10.15 13.33
CA PRO A 55 -19.34 10.37 12.78
C PRO A 55 -20.28 9.21 13.07
N ALA A 56 -21.48 9.51 13.56
CA ALA A 56 -22.48 8.49 13.90
C ALA A 56 -23.13 7.84 12.67
N ASP A 57 -23.03 8.49 11.51
CA ASP A 57 -23.59 8.10 10.22
C ASP A 57 -22.55 7.46 9.28
N PHE A 58 -21.39 7.08 9.81
CA PHE A 58 -20.41 6.28 9.09
C PHE A 58 -20.76 4.78 9.20
N PRO A 59 -20.73 4.01 8.09
CA PRO A 59 -20.23 4.41 6.76
C PRO A 59 -21.29 4.99 5.80
N GLU A 60 -22.55 5.12 6.19
CA GLU A 60 -23.68 5.42 5.30
C GLU A 60 -23.54 6.73 4.50
N SER A 61 -22.97 7.79 5.10
CA SER A 61 -22.77 9.08 4.44
C SER A 61 -21.38 9.26 3.80
N TYR A 62 -20.54 8.22 3.85
CA TYR A 62 -19.17 8.25 3.38
C TYR A 62 -18.98 7.30 2.20
N MET A 63 -18.06 7.67 1.31
CA MET A 63 -17.63 6.79 0.23
C MET A 63 -16.17 6.41 0.40
N PHE A 64 -15.84 5.17 0.02
CA PHE A 64 -14.46 4.73 -0.13
C PHE A 64 -13.78 5.51 -1.25
N ILE A 65 -12.63 6.12 -0.96
CA ILE A 65 -11.88 6.94 -1.92
C ILE A 65 -10.60 6.27 -2.44
N GLY A 66 -10.09 5.27 -1.71
CA GLY A 66 -8.92 4.49 -2.09
C GLY A 66 -8.33 3.70 -0.94
N THR A 67 -7.31 2.89 -1.24
CA THR A 67 -6.69 1.98 -0.27
C THR A 67 -5.18 1.96 -0.39
N TRP A 68 -4.53 1.64 0.75
CA TRP A 68 -3.15 1.20 0.78
C TRP A 68 -3.09 -0.26 1.18
N SER A 69 -2.25 -1.03 0.48
CA SER A 69 -1.76 -2.31 0.97
C SER A 69 -0.34 -2.09 1.48
N VAL A 70 -0.14 -2.29 2.78
CA VAL A 70 1.16 -2.15 3.44
C VAL A 70 1.75 -3.53 3.65
N THR A 71 2.97 -3.71 3.17
CA THR A 71 3.76 -4.93 3.36
C THR A 71 4.82 -4.74 4.43
N ALA A 72 5.09 -5.78 5.20
CA ALA A 72 6.26 -5.93 6.06
C ALA A 72 7.23 -6.95 5.41
N PRO A 73 8.48 -7.08 5.91
CA PRO A 73 9.40 -8.12 5.44
C PRO A 73 8.81 -9.54 5.52
N SER A 74 7.90 -9.78 6.47
CA SER A 74 7.18 -11.03 6.66
C SER A 74 6.02 -11.27 5.67
N GLY A 75 5.71 -10.31 4.80
CA GLY A 75 4.59 -10.39 3.86
C GLY A 75 3.56 -9.28 4.07
N GLU A 76 2.29 -9.55 3.76
CA GLU A 76 1.24 -8.54 3.89
C GLU A 76 0.97 -8.22 5.35
N ALA A 77 0.89 -6.92 5.68
CA ALA A 77 0.79 -6.47 7.05
C ALA A 77 -0.57 -5.82 7.31
N GLU A 78 -0.92 -4.79 6.54
CA GLU A 78 -2.11 -3.98 6.81
C GLU A 78 -2.82 -3.58 5.51
N ILE A 79 -4.14 -3.47 5.58
CA ILE A 79 -4.96 -2.81 4.57
C ILE A 79 -5.50 -1.52 5.19
N HIS A 80 -5.23 -0.40 4.53
CA HIS A 80 -5.74 0.91 4.93
C HIS A 80 -6.84 1.31 3.98
N SER A 81 -8.07 1.40 4.43
CA SER A 81 -9.20 1.85 3.64
C SER A 81 -9.53 3.29 4.00
N VAL A 82 -9.60 4.18 3.02
CA VAL A 82 -9.82 5.61 3.26
C VAL A 82 -11.17 6.02 2.68
N TYR A 83 -11.88 6.84 3.44
CA TYR A 83 -13.22 7.29 3.16
C TYR A 83 -13.32 8.81 3.30
N SER A 84 -14.23 9.40 2.55
CA SER A 84 -14.58 10.82 2.64
C SER A 84 -16.04 11.01 2.23
N ARG A 85 -16.62 12.16 2.57
CA ARG A 85 -17.99 12.47 2.14
C ARG A 85 -18.02 12.70 0.63
N PRO A 86 -19.09 12.30 -0.09
CA PRO A 86 -19.22 12.57 -1.52
C PRO A 86 -19.00 14.04 -1.89
N ALA A 87 -19.55 14.97 -1.09
CA ALA A 87 -19.40 16.41 -1.31
C ALA A 87 -17.94 16.89 -1.21
N ASP A 88 -17.15 16.34 -0.27
CA ASP A 88 -15.73 16.67 -0.11
C ASP A 88 -14.92 16.18 -1.32
N VAL A 89 -15.25 14.99 -1.83
CA VAL A 89 -14.64 14.40 -3.03
C VAL A 89 -14.95 15.23 -4.27
N ASP A 90 -16.21 15.64 -4.46
CA ASP A 90 -16.61 16.47 -5.60
C ASP A 90 -15.98 17.86 -5.56
N ALA A 91 -15.91 18.47 -4.37
CA ALA A 91 -15.17 19.71 -4.17
C ALA A 91 -13.67 19.54 -4.50
N PHE A 92 -13.05 18.43 -4.09
CA PHE A 92 -11.67 18.12 -4.43
C PHE A 92 -11.48 17.95 -5.94
N ARG A 93 -12.32 17.19 -6.63
CA ARG A 93 -12.24 17.02 -8.09
C ARG A 93 -12.31 18.36 -8.83
N SER A 94 -13.14 19.28 -8.33
CA SER A 94 -13.26 20.62 -8.89
C SER A 94 -12.03 21.50 -8.60
N ALA A 95 -11.57 21.56 -7.35
CA ALA A 95 -10.55 22.53 -6.93
C ALA A 95 -9.11 21.99 -6.85
N GLY A 96 -8.92 20.66 -6.89
CA GLY A 96 -7.67 19.97 -6.60
C GLY A 96 -7.23 20.03 -5.12
N LYS A 97 -8.13 20.45 -4.22
CA LYS A 97 -7.88 20.63 -2.80
C LYS A 97 -9.13 20.32 -1.99
N PHE A 98 -8.96 19.80 -0.77
CA PHE A 98 -10.08 19.57 0.13
C PHE A 98 -10.67 20.91 0.63
N PRO A 99 -12.00 21.07 0.66
CA PRO A 99 -12.64 22.25 1.22
C PRO A 99 -12.38 22.35 2.72
N ASP A 100 -12.53 23.54 3.28
CA ASP A 100 -12.57 23.73 4.73
C ASP A 100 -13.69 22.87 5.35
N GLY A 101 -13.46 22.22 6.49
CA GLY A 101 -14.39 21.26 7.08
C GLY A 101 -14.42 19.88 6.43
N ALA A 102 -13.63 19.60 5.38
CA ALA A 102 -13.59 18.26 4.79
C ALA A 102 -13.18 17.18 5.80
N VAL A 103 -13.78 15.99 5.69
CA VAL A 103 -13.54 14.86 6.60
C VAL A 103 -12.90 13.70 5.85
N LEU A 104 -11.80 13.19 6.40
CA LEU A 104 -11.13 11.97 5.94
C LEU A 104 -11.13 10.95 7.07
N ILE A 105 -11.63 9.75 6.81
CA ILE A 105 -11.60 8.63 7.75
C ILE A 105 -10.72 7.54 7.15
N LYS A 106 -9.80 7.03 7.95
CA LYS A 106 -8.92 5.92 7.57
C LYS A 106 -9.11 4.77 8.54
N GLU A 107 -9.58 3.64 8.02
CA GLU A 107 -9.57 2.35 8.71
C GLU A 107 -8.23 1.66 8.46
N VAL A 108 -7.58 1.17 9.52
CA VAL A 108 -6.44 0.27 9.40
C VAL A 108 -6.85 -1.10 9.92
N THR A 109 -6.69 -2.11 9.07
CA THR A 109 -6.95 -3.52 9.40
C THR A 109 -5.69 -4.33 9.22
N ILE A 110 -5.56 -5.42 9.97
CA ILE A 110 -4.55 -6.45 9.71
C ILE A 110 -4.94 -7.15 8.39
N ALA A 111 -3.98 -7.32 7.49
CA ALA A 111 -4.23 -8.01 6.23
C ALA A 111 -4.44 -9.52 6.46
N LYS A 112 -5.46 -10.09 5.83
CA LYS A 112 -5.61 -11.54 5.63
C LYS A 112 -5.20 -11.86 4.20
N SER A 113 -4.53 -12.99 3.98
CA SER A 113 -4.00 -13.36 2.66
C SER A 113 -4.21 -14.84 2.36
N ALA A 114 -4.36 -15.17 1.08
CA ALA A 114 -4.37 -16.54 0.57
C ALA A 114 -3.87 -16.59 -0.88
N ASP A 115 -3.37 -17.74 -1.29
CA ASP A 115 -3.07 -18.01 -2.70
C ASP A 115 -4.37 -18.46 -3.40
N LEU A 116 -4.84 -17.66 -4.35
CA LEU A 116 -6.06 -17.91 -5.13
C LEU A 116 -5.71 -18.20 -6.59
N VAL A 117 -6.69 -18.65 -7.38
CA VAL A 117 -6.51 -18.87 -8.83
C VAL A 117 -6.16 -17.59 -9.60
N THR A 118 -6.47 -16.42 -9.04
CA THR A 118 -6.12 -15.09 -9.56
C THR A 118 -4.71 -14.64 -9.14
N GLY A 119 -3.98 -15.47 -8.38
CA GLY A 119 -2.71 -15.14 -7.73
C GLY A 119 -2.86 -14.94 -6.22
N ARG A 120 -1.75 -14.58 -5.58
CA ARG A 120 -1.75 -14.22 -4.16
C ARG A 120 -2.60 -12.98 -3.95
N ALA A 121 -3.59 -13.09 -3.07
CA ALA A 121 -4.54 -12.04 -2.77
C ALA A 121 -4.55 -11.72 -1.28
N SER A 122 -4.83 -10.46 -0.98
CA SER A 122 -4.96 -9.96 0.39
C SER A 122 -6.18 -9.07 0.53
N TRP A 123 -6.81 -9.11 1.69
CA TRP A 123 -8.02 -8.35 2.00
C TRP A 123 -8.02 -7.89 3.47
N ALA A 124 -8.91 -6.95 3.78
CA ALA A 124 -9.06 -6.41 5.11
C ALA A 124 -9.49 -7.50 6.10
N GLY A 125 -8.76 -7.60 7.21
CA GLY A 125 -9.04 -8.51 8.31
C GLY A 125 -9.52 -7.75 9.54
N ASP A 126 -8.93 -8.07 10.69
CA ASP A 126 -9.38 -7.52 11.96
C ASP A 126 -8.90 -6.08 12.10
N ARG A 127 -9.78 -5.19 12.59
CA ARG A 127 -9.48 -3.77 12.69
C ARG A 127 -8.47 -3.50 13.80
N LYS A 128 -7.44 -2.73 13.45
CA LYS A 128 -6.38 -2.31 14.35
C LYS A 128 -6.64 -0.92 14.90
N ILE A 129 -7.07 0.02 14.06
CA ILE A 129 -7.26 1.41 14.48
C ILE A 129 -8.08 2.24 13.48
N TRP A 130 -8.71 3.30 13.98
CA TRP A 130 -9.32 4.36 13.18
C TRP A 130 -8.52 5.65 13.28
N PHE A 131 -8.34 6.32 12.16
CA PHE A 131 -7.88 7.70 12.09
C PHE A 131 -8.94 8.57 11.45
N LEU A 132 -9.04 9.81 11.90
CA LEU A 132 -9.92 10.81 11.32
C LEU A 132 -9.19 12.15 11.23
N MET A 133 -9.33 12.83 10.10
CA MET A 133 -8.83 14.18 9.91
C MET A 133 -9.95 15.13 9.48
N VAL A 134 -9.96 16.33 10.05
CA VAL A 134 -10.90 17.42 9.69
C VAL A 134 -10.11 18.60 9.13
N LYS A 135 -10.38 19.03 7.90
CA LYS A 135 -9.66 20.16 7.30
C LYS A 135 -10.00 21.43 8.06
N ASP A 136 -9.00 22.24 8.41
CA ASP A 136 -9.18 23.56 8.99
C ASP A 136 -8.27 24.58 8.33
N ARG A 137 -8.82 25.32 7.37
CA ARG A 137 -8.14 26.39 6.65
C ARG A 137 -8.06 27.69 7.45
N LYS A 138 -8.83 27.82 8.55
CA LYS A 138 -8.93 29.07 9.32
C LYS A 138 -8.14 29.04 10.63
N GLY A 139 -7.61 27.89 11.05
CA GLY A 139 -6.84 27.76 12.29
C GLY A 139 -7.70 28.02 13.53
N ARG A 140 -8.91 27.48 13.54
CA ARG A 140 -9.95 27.69 14.56
C ARG A 140 -9.54 27.25 15.96
N PHE A 141 -8.69 26.23 16.04
CA PHE A 141 -8.30 25.58 17.30
C PHE A 141 -6.82 25.81 17.62
N ALA A 142 -6.33 27.03 17.39
CA ALA A 142 -4.97 27.41 17.72
C ALA A 142 -4.65 27.10 19.19
N GLY A 143 -3.55 26.39 19.44
CA GLY A 143 -3.12 25.97 20.77
C GLY A 143 -3.66 24.62 21.23
N ASN A 144 -4.61 24.00 20.52
CA ASN A 144 -5.01 22.61 20.79
C ASN A 144 -3.95 21.64 20.19
N PRO A 145 -3.42 20.68 20.98
CA PRO A 145 -2.36 19.77 20.53
C PRO A 145 -2.80 18.78 19.43
N LEU A 146 -4.10 18.66 19.16
CA LEU A 146 -4.65 17.83 18.08
C LEU A 146 -4.96 18.63 16.81
N TRP A 147 -4.64 19.93 16.78
CA TRP A 147 -4.90 20.79 15.64
C TRP A 147 -3.64 21.51 15.18
N GLY A 148 -3.42 21.50 13.87
CA GLY A 148 -2.29 22.18 13.26
C GLY A 148 -2.06 21.73 11.83
N ASP A 149 -1.19 22.44 11.14
CA ASP A 149 -0.84 22.15 9.74
C ASP A 149 -2.07 22.13 8.80
N GLY A 150 -3.12 22.87 9.18
CA GLY A 150 -4.38 22.99 8.45
C GLY A 150 -5.37 21.83 8.66
N TRP A 151 -5.18 21.02 9.70
CA TRP A 151 -6.00 19.85 10.01
C TRP A 151 -6.20 19.66 11.51
N GLY A 152 -7.36 19.12 11.88
CA GLY A 152 -7.58 18.42 13.14
C GLY A 152 -7.28 16.94 12.96
N TRP A 153 -6.67 16.32 13.97
CA TRP A 153 -6.13 14.96 13.92
C TRP A 153 -6.70 14.13 15.07
N ALA A 154 -7.36 13.02 14.74
CA ALA A 154 -7.95 12.13 15.73
C ALA A 154 -7.60 10.67 15.42
N GLN A 155 -7.51 9.90 16.50
CA GLN A 155 -7.31 8.46 16.48
C GLN A 155 -8.31 7.84 17.45
N PHE A 156 -8.98 6.76 17.07
CA PHE A 156 -9.98 6.10 17.92
C PHE A 156 -9.66 4.62 18.13
N ASP A 157 -10.07 4.12 19.28
CA ASP A 157 -9.98 2.69 19.62
C ASP A 157 -10.66 1.84 18.54
N PRO A 158 -10.07 0.69 18.13
CA PRO A 158 -10.65 -0.16 17.10
C PRO A 158 -12.03 -0.72 17.48
N THR A 159 -12.32 -0.85 18.77
CA THR A 159 -13.55 -1.47 19.28
C THR A 159 -14.58 -0.47 19.78
N ASP A 160 -14.16 0.77 20.06
CA ASP A 160 -15.03 1.84 20.56
C ASP A 160 -14.67 3.19 19.92
N THR A 161 -15.45 3.60 18.92
CA THR A 161 -15.27 4.87 18.21
C THR A 161 -15.59 6.11 19.06
N LYS A 162 -16.10 5.95 20.28
CA LYS A 162 -16.27 7.07 21.24
C LYS A 162 -14.98 7.38 22.00
N LYS A 163 -14.02 6.44 21.99
CA LYS A 163 -12.75 6.58 22.72
C LYS A 163 -11.67 7.10 21.79
N GLN A 164 -11.53 8.43 21.74
CA GLN A 164 -10.39 9.08 21.11
C GLN A 164 -9.13 8.85 21.95
N THR A 165 -8.03 8.46 21.30
CA THR A 165 -6.77 8.07 21.95
C THR A 165 -5.57 8.95 21.56
N ALA A 166 -5.70 9.77 20.52
CA ALA A 166 -4.66 10.74 20.16
C ALA A 166 -4.52 11.82 21.23
N THR A 167 -3.29 12.24 21.49
CA THR A 167 -2.97 13.27 22.47
C THR A 167 -2.29 14.48 21.85
N ASN A 168 -1.47 14.26 20.82
CA ASN A 168 -0.70 15.31 20.18
C ASN A 168 -0.35 14.91 18.74
N TYR A 169 -0.81 15.68 17.75
CA TYR A 169 -0.62 15.30 16.36
C TYR A 169 0.86 15.34 15.93
N GLN A 170 1.67 16.19 16.56
CA GLN A 170 3.10 16.28 16.26
C GLN A 170 3.85 15.00 16.63
N THR A 171 3.50 14.35 17.74
CA THR A 171 4.12 13.08 18.16
C THR A 171 3.42 11.87 17.58
N ASP A 172 2.10 11.91 17.49
CA ASP A 172 1.28 10.71 17.22
C ASP A 172 1.06 10.49 15.71
N CYS A 173 1.07 11.55 14.90
CA CYS A 173 0.64 11.50 13.49
C CYS A 173 1.66 12.04 12.50
N LYS A 174 2.32 13.16 12.84
CA LYS A 174 3.03 14.01 11.88
C LYS A 174 4.15 13.30 11.13
N SER A 175 4.95 12.48 11.81
CA SER A 175 6.08 11.75 11.20
C SER A 175 5.65 10.90 10.00
N CYS A 176 4.52 10.23 10.11
CA CYS A 176 3.92 9.40 9.06
C CYS A 176 3.32 10.21 7.90
N HIS A 177 3.08 11.52 8.09
CA HIS A 177 2.49 12.40 7.08
C HIS A 177 3.49 13.39 6.46
N ILE A 178 4.72 13.50 6.98
CA ILE A 178 5.79 14.34 6.42
C ILE A 178 6.01 14.11 4.91
N PRO A 179 6.06 12.86 4.40
CA PRO A 179 6.22 12.64 2.96
C PRO A 179 5.09 13.23 2.10
N ALA A 180 3.90 13.43 2.68
CA ALA A 180 2.74 14.03 2.02
C ALA A 180 2.61 15.54 2.28
N LYS A 181 3.61 16.20 2.88
CA LYS A 181 3.53 17.63 3.21
C LYS A 181 3.20 18.51 2.00
N SER A 182 3.71 18.18 0.82
CA SER A 182 3.45 18.91 -0.43
C SER A 182 2.00 18.79 -0.92
N SER A 183 1.28 17.75 -0.53
CA SER A 183 -0.12 17.49 -0.87
C SER A 183 -1.07 17.79 0.31
N GLU A 184 -0.79 18.88 1.02
CA GLU A 184 -1.51 19.29 2.24
C GLU A 184 -1.60 18.16 3.29
N TRP A 185 -0.52 17.38 3.47
CA TRP A 185 -0.40 16.28 4.42
C TRP A 185 -1.27 15.06 4.14
N VAL A 186 -1.85 14.95 2.93
CA VAL A 186 -2.70 13.83 2.54
C VAL A 186 -2.10 13.14 1.32
N TYR A 187 -1.96 11.81 1.36
CA TYR A 187 -1.42 11.03 0.24
C TYR A 187 -2.45 10.83 -0.89
N THR A 188 -2.90 11.93 -1.50
CA THR A 188 -4.02 11.95 -2.45
C THR A 188 -3.82 11.05 -3.66
N TYR A 189 -2.58 10.79 -4.05
CA TYR A 189 -2.26 10.02 -5.25
C TYR A 189 -2.66 8.54 -5.18
N ALA A 190 -2.95 8.03 -3.97
CA ALA A 190 -3.49 6.69 -3.76
C ALA A 190 -5.03 6.64 -3.74
N TYR A 191 -5.71 7.77 -3.93
CA TYR A 191 -7.17 7.88 -3.84
C TYR A 191 -7.77 8.16 -5.22
N PRO A 192 -8.00 7.13 -6.06
CA PRO A 192 -8.49 7.31 -7.42
C PRO A 192 -9.85 8.02 -7.49
N ALA A 193 -10.67 7.94 -6.42
CA ALA A 193 -11.93 8.66 -6.37
C ALA A 193 -11.73 10.19 -6.45
N LEU A 194 -10.57 10.74 -6.09
CA LEU A 194 -10.28 12.18 -6.19
C LEU A 194 -10.04 12.66 -7.64
N GLY A 195 -9.98 11.75 -8.61
CA GLY A 195 -9.74 12.07 -10.02
C GLY A 195 -8.30 12.52 -10.31
N GLU A 196 -8.06 12.97 -11.55
CA GLU A 196 -6.72 13.27 -12.06
C GLU A 196 -5.94 14.27 -11.20
N LYS A 197 -6.62 15.28 -10.65
CA LYS A 197 -6.00 16.29 -9.76
C LYS A 197 -5.49 15.69 -8.45
N GLY A 198 -6.09 14.59 -7.98
CA GLY A 198 -5.62 13.87 -6.79
C GLY A 198 -4.44 12.97 -7.08
N GLN A 199 -4.30 12.52 -8.33
CA GLN A 199 -3.30 11.54 -8.79
C GLN A 199 -1.99 12.17 -9.29
N VAL A 200 -1.74 13.43 -8.93
CA VAL A 200 -0.47 14.12 -9.21
C VAL A 200 0.59 13.80 -8.15
N GLY A 201 1.87 13.91 -8.51
CA GLY A 201 2.97 13.83 -7.54
C GLY A 201 3.25 12.43 -6.99
N LEU A 202 3.12 11.39 -7.82
CA LEU A 202 3.52 10.03 -7.45
C LEU A 202 4.98 9.98 -6.96
N PRO A 203 5.29 9.15 -5.94
CA PRO A 203 6.67 8.92 -5.53
C PRO A 203 7.54 8.47 -6.71
N VAL A 204 8.79 8.93 -6.76
CA VAL A 204 9.75 8.60 -7.84
C VAL A 204 10.04 7.10 -7.95
N ASN A 205 9.83 6.36 -6.85
CA ASN A 205 9.96 4.91 -6.75
C ASN A 205 8.62 4.16 -6.93
N SER A 206 7.60 4.81 -7.49
CA SER A 206 6.33 4.15 -7.81
C SER A 206 6.49 3.20 -8.99
N HIS A 207 5.85 2.05 -8.91
CA HIS A 207 5.85 1.03 -9.96
C HIS A 207 4.41 0.65 -10.31
N ARG A 208 4.12 0.54 -11.61
CA ARG A 208 2.83 0.04 -12.09
C ARG A 208 2.86 -1.49 -12.10
N GLY A 209 1.90 -2.11 -11.42
CA GLY A 209 1.70 -3.56 -11.48
C GLY A 209 1.15 -3.99 -12.84
N ASN A 210 1.44 -5.24 -13.24
CA ASN A 210 0.83 -5.85 -14.42
C ASN A 210 -0.54 -6.46 -14.05
N PRO A 211 -1.53 -6.45 -14.96
CA PRO A 211 -2.83 -7.08 -14.72
C PRO A 211 -2.69 -8.58 -14.40
N PRO A 212 -3.49 -9.12 -13.45
CA PRO A 212 -3.54 -10.57 -13.22
C PRO A 212 -3.95 -11.31 -14.50
N GLY A 213 -3.19 -12.33 -14.90
CA GLY A 213 -3.53 -13.20 -16.03
C GLY A 213 -3.10 -12.71 -17.42
N ILE A 214 -2.60 -11.48 -17.58
CA ILE A 214 -1.75 -11.14 -18.73
C ILE A 214 -0.34 -11.52 -18.31
N VAL A 215 0.11 -12.68 -18.76
CA VAL A 215 1.51 -13.06 -18.71
C VAL A 215 2.18 -12.52 -19.98
N PRO A 216 2.87 -11.37 -19.98
CA PRO A 216 3.99 -11.25 -20.89
C PRO A 216 4.97 -12.34 -20.49
N ALA A 217 5.43 -13.09 -21.49
CA ALA A 217 6.41 -14.13 -21.27
C ALA A 217 7.60 -13.60 -20.44
N VAL A 218 7.92 -14.34 -19.38
CA VAL A 218 9.22 -14.40 -18.70
C VAL A 218 9.50 -13.40 -17.56
N ALA A 219 9.16 -13.82 -16.33
CA ALA A 219 10.06 -14.01 -15.18
C ALA A 219 11.15 -12.95 -14.83
N THR A 220 10.99 -11.68 -15.19
CA THR A 220 12.02 -10.66 -14.94
C THR A 220 11.70 -9.72 -13.76
N GLN A 221 10.43 -9.45 -13.45
CA GLN A 221 10.08 -8.38 -12.48
C GLN A 221 10.14 -8.79 -10.99
N ALA A 222 9.80 -10.04 -10.65
CA ALA A 222 10.07 -10.58 -9.31
C ALA A 222 11.59 -10.74 -9.05
N MET A 223 12.37 -10.95 -10.12
CA MET A 223 13.81 -10.96 -10.05
C MET A 223 14.36 -9.55 -9.80
N THR A 224 13.82 -8.48 -10.41
CA THR A 224 14.37 -7.12 -10.19
C THR A 224 14.22 -6.58 -8.77
N SER A 225 13.08 -6.83 -8.09
CA SER A 225 12.90 -6.43 -6.69
C SER A 225 13.72 -7.31 -5.74
N GLY A 226 13.76 -8.62 -5.98
CA GLY A 226 14.61 -9.56 -5.23
C GLY A 226 16.11 -9.29 -5.42
N VAL A 227 16.55 -8.86 -6.61
CA VAL A 227 17.94 -8.48 -6.91
C VAL A 227 18.31 -7.19 -6.20
N ALA A 228 17.44 -6.18 -6.16
CA ALA A 228 17.70 -4.93 -5.44
C ALA A 228 17.78 -5.13 -3.92
N SER A 229 16.79 -5.82 -3.33
CA SER A 229 16.80 -6.20 -1.91
C SER A 229 17.97 -7.10 -1.56
N GLY A 230 18.25 -8.08 -2.42
CA GLY A 230 19.39 -8.97 -2.29
C GLY A 230 20.73 -8.26 -2.36
N LYS A 231 20.87 -7.25 -3.23
CA LYS A 231 22.07 -6.40 -3.30
C LYS A 231 22.28 -5.63 -2.00
N MET A 232 21.23 -5.03 -1.43
CA MET A 232 21.33 -4.33 -0.15
C MET A 232 21.71 -5.27 1.00
N ALA A 233 21.09 -6.45 1.05
CA ALA A 233 21.42 -7.47 2.04
C ALA A 233 22.87 -7.98 1.89
N PHE A 234 23.33 -8.18 0.65
CA PHE A 234 24.71 -8.54 0.34
C PHE A 234 25.70 -7.45 0.75
N ASP A 235 25.41 -6.18 0.42
CA ASP A 235 26.27 -5.05 0.73
C ASP A 235 26.44 -4.87 2.25
N LYS A 236 25.38 -5.15 3.03
CA LYS A 236 25.40 -5.10 4.49
C LYS A 236 26.14 -6.27 5.13
N THR A 237 25.99 -7.48 4.60
CA THR A 237 26.38 -8.71 5.30
C THR A 237 27.60 -9.40 4.71
N CYS A 238 27.79 -9.33 3.39
CA CYS A 238 28.78 -10.14 2.66
C CYS A 238 29.94 -9.31 2.10
N ARG A 239 29.68 -8.05 1.68
CA ARG A 239 30.67 -7.20 0.98
C ARG A 239 31.94 -6.93 1.78
N ALA A 240 31.89 -6.94 3.11
CA ALA A 240 33.07 -6.74 3.95
C ALA A 240 34.13 -7.83 3.74
N CYS A 241 33.71 -9.05 3.40
CA CYS A 241 34.61 -10.18 3.21
C CYS A 241 34.71 -10.62 1.75
N HIS A 242 33.67 -10.41 0.94
CA HIS A 242 33.55 -10.96 -0.40
C HIS A 242 33.39 -9.88 -1.48
N SER A 243 34.01 -10.13 -2.63
CA SER A 243 33.81 -9.36 -3.85
C SER A 243 32.80 -10.04 -4.77
N ILE A 244 32.10 -9.24 -5.57
CA ILE A 244 31.25 -9.71 -6.67
C ILE A 244 31.95 -9.65 -8.04
N ASN A 245 33.17 -9.12 -8.07
CA ASN A 245 33.95 -9.01 -9.30
C ASN A 245 34.77 -10.29 -9.53
N PRO A 246 34.90 -10.77 -10.77
CA PRO A 246 35.77 -11.89 -11.11
C PRO A 246 37.22 -11.65 -10.66
N GLY A 247 37.90 -12.71 -10.23
CA GLY A 247 39.33 -12.67 -9.86
C GLY A 247 39.66 -11.96 -8.54
N GLY A 248 38.68 -11.38 -7.83
CA GLY A 248 38.90 -10.77 -6.52
C GLY A 248 39.16 -11.79 -5.41
N ALA A 249 40.19 -11.56 -4.59
CA ALA A 249 40.46 -12.32 -3.37
C ALA A 249 40.68 -11.34 -2.21
N GLY A 250 40.04 -11.61 -1.07
CA GLY A 250 40.13 -10.81 0.16
C GLY A 250 40.04 -11.70 1.39
N ILE A 251 39.31 -11.27 2.43
CA ILE A 251 39.02 -12.12 3.60
C ILE A 251 38.27 -13.40 3.17
N GLY A 252 37.39 -13.29 2.18
CA GLY A 252 36.72 -14.39 1.49
C GLY A 252 37.01 -14.42 -0.01
N PRO A 253 36.70 -15.54 -0.70
CA PRO A 253 36.84 -15.65 -2.15
C PRO A 253 35.81 -14.78 -2.88
N THR A 254 36.06 -14.46 -4.16
CA THR A 254 35.03 -13.84 -5.01
C THR A 254 33.77 -14.71 -5.07
N LEU A 255 32.62 -14.06 -5.05
CA LEU A 255 31.30 -14.66 -5.22
C LEU A 255 30.75 -14.49 -6.64
N ALA A 256 31.53 -13.88 -7.55
CA ALA A 256 31.23 -13.89 -8.99
C ALA A 256 31.09 -15.34 -9.46
N GLY A 257 29.97 -15.67 -10.11
CA GLY A 257 29.70 -17.02 -10.60
C GLY A 257 29.69 -18.10 -9.52
N VAL A 258 29.37 -17.77 -8.25
CA VAL A 258 29.41 -18.76 -7.16
C VAL A 258 28.32 -19.82 -7.31
N VAL A 259 27.15 -19.47 -7.84
CA VAL A 259 26.03 -20.41 -7.97
C VAL A 259 26.38 -21.48 -9.01
N GLY A 260 26.41 -22.74 -8.59
CA GLY A 260 26.81 -23.88 -9.41
C GLY A 260 28.32 -24.18 -9.40
N ARG A 261 29.15 -23.34 -8.78
CA ARG A 261 30.59 -23.57 -8.68
C ARG A 261 30.92 -24.60 -7.60
N LYS A 262 31.91 -25.46 -7.85
CA LYS A 262 32.44 -26.39 -6.85
C LYS A 262 33.14 -25.61 -5.72
N ALA A 263 32.90 -25.98 -4.47
CA ALA A 263 33.52 -25.34 -3.32
C ALA A 263 35.05 -25.50 -3.36
N GLY A 264 35.77 -24.47 -2.89
CA GLY A 264 37.24 -24.53 -2.81
C GLY A 264 38.00 -24.37 -4.13
N THR A 265 37.37 -23.87 -5.19
CA THR A 265 37.96 -23.87 -6.55
C THR A 265 38.34 -22.51 -7.12
N VAL A 266 38.12 -21.39 -6.39
CA VAL A 266 38.61 -20.08 -6.85
C VAL A 266 40.14 -20.09 -6.88
N PRO A 267 40.78 -19.83 -8.04
CA PRO A 267 42.24 -19.81 -8.14
C PRO A 267 42.84 -18.78 -7.19
N ASN A 268 44.01 -19.10 -6.63
CA ASN A 268 44.81 -18.20 -5.79
C ASN A 268 44.11 -17.74 -4.49
N PHE A 269 43.01 -18.37 -4.07
CA PHE A 269 42.42 -18.15 -2.74
C PHE A 269 42.81 -19.29 -1.78
N ASP A 270 43.32 -18.93 -0.61
CA ASP A 270 43.67 -19.89 0.44
C ASP A 270 42.44 -20.36 1.22
N TYR A 271 41.78 -21.39 0.68
CA TYR A 271 40.67 -22.07 1.34
C TYR A 271 41.13 -22.87 2.57
N SER A 272 40.28 -22.94 3.59
CA SER A 272 40.43 -23.94 4.64
C SER A 272 40.27 -25.36 4.07
N ASP A 273 40.98 -26.33 4.64
CA ASP A 273 40.95 -27.72 4.17
C ASP A 273 39.54 -28.30 4.12
N GLN A 274 38.68 -27.88 5.05
CA GLN A 274 37.29 -28.34 5.14
C GLN A 274 36.45 -27.85 3.96
N ILE A 275 36.70 -26.64 3.44
CA ILE A 275 36.02 -26.15 2.23
C ILE A 275 36.60 -26.86 1.00
N ARG A 276 37.94 -26.97 0.93
CA ARG A 276 38.66 -27.61 -0.18
C ARG A 276 38.24 -29.07 -0.39
N ASN A 277 38.04 -29.81 0.70
CA ASN A 277 37.71 -31.23 0.71
C ASN A 277 36.21 -31.53 0.90
N SER A 278 35.35 -30.51 0.96
CA SER A 278 33.91 -30.67 1.25
C SER A 278 33.14 -31.48 0.20
N GLY A 279 33.62 -31.50 -1.06
CA GLY A 279 32.89 -32.10 -2.19
C GLY A 279 31.62 -31.33 -2.60
N ILE A 280 31.32 -30.20 -1.95
CA ILE A 280 30.08 -29.46 -2.15
C ILE A 280 30.11 -28.69 -3.48
N THR A 281 28.96 -28.64 -4.13
CA THR A 281 28.66 -27.67 -5.19
C THR A 281 27.76 -26.59 -4.60
N TRP A 282 28.05 -25.32 -4.88
CA TRP A 282 27.28 -24.17 -4.38
C TRP A 282 25.94 -24.03 -5.12
N THR A 283 25.02 -24.95 -4.88
CA THR A 283 23.61 -24.81 -5.27
C THR A 283 22.94 -23.74 -4.40
N ALA A 284 21.75 -23.26 -4.81
CA ALA A 284 20.97 -22.32 -4.01
C ALA A 284 20.75 -22.83 -2.57
N ASP A 285 20.37 -24.10 -2.44
CA ASP A 285 20.11 -24.74 -1.14
C ASP A 285 21.38 -24.88 -0.29
N ASN A 286 22.52 -25.19 -0.91
CA ASN A 286 23.79 -25.29 -0.18
C ASN A 286 24.31 -23.92 0.24
N ILE A 287 24.07 -22.88 -0.56
CA ILE A 287 24.36 -21.50 -0.18
C ILE A 287 23.46 -21.09 0.99
N ASP A 288 22.16 -21.37 0.93
CA ASP A 288 21.20 -21.05 2.01
C ASP A 288 21.63 -21.66 3.36
N LYS A 289 21.89 -22.97 3.37
CA LYS A 289 22.37 -23.68 4.56
C LYS A 289 23.71 -23.15 5.07
N HIS A 290 24.64 -22.82 4.15
CA HIS A 290 25.94 -22.30 4.54
C HIS A 290 25.86 -20.90 5.14
N ILE A 291 25.07 -19.99 4.58
CA ILE A 291 24.97 -18.62 5.10
C ILE A 291 24.09 -18.55 6.36
N GLU A 292 23.17 -19.49 6.57
CA GLU A 292 22.38 -19.62 7.82
C GLU A 292 23.23 -20.03 9.02
N ALA A 293 24.12 -21.00 8.83
CA ALA A 293 24.92 -21.58 9.90
C ALA A 293 26.25 -22.14 9.35
N PRO A 294 27.22 -21.28 8.96
CA PRO A 294 28.42 -21.72 8.26
C PRO A 294 29.23 -22.72 9.08
N LYS A 295 29.34 -22.48 10.40
CA LYS A 295 30.06 -23.37 11.32
C LYS A 295 29.45 -24.77 11.40
N SER A 296 28.12 -24.90 11.32
CA SER A 296 27.42 -26.18 11.38
C SER A 296 27.37 -26.87 10.03
N PHE A 297 27.24 -26.12 8.94
CA PHE A 297 27.13 -26.68 7.59
C PHE A 297 28.44 -27.30 7.11
N ILE A 298 29.59 -26.66 7.37
CA ILE A 298 30.92 -27.20 7.06
C ILE A 298 31.80 -27.02 8.30
N PRO A 299 31.81 -27.96 9.26
CA PRO A 299 32.57 -27.82 10.49
C PRO A 299 34.04 -27.49 10.24
N GLY A 300 34.59 -26.53 10.98
CA GLY A 300 36.00 -26.12 10.88
C GLY A 300 36.34 -25.13 9.75
N ASN A 301 35.35 -24.70 8.95
CA ASN A 301 35.63 -23.71 7.90
C ASN A 301 35.94 -22.31 8.46
N ARG A 302 36.79 -21.55 7.73
CA ARG A 302 37.22 -20.21 8.13
C ARG A 302 36.08 -19.19 8.22
N MET A 303 35.08 -19.25 7.32
CA MET A 303 33.91 -18.36 7.36
C MET A 303 33.07 -18.59 8.63
N GLY A 304 32.94 -19.82 9.11
CA GLY A 304 32.24 -20.16 10.35
C GLY A 304 32.87 -19.53 11.61
N ASN A 305 34.16 -19.23 11.58
CA ASN A 305 34.85 -18.56 12.69
C ASN A 305 34.68 -17.03 12.62
N LEU A 306 34.69 -16.45 11.42
CA LEU A 306 34.55 -15.01 11.21
C LEU A 306 33.08 -14.54 11.19
N PHE A 307 32.16 -15.43 10.86
CA PHE A 307 30.72 -15.18 10.75
C PHE A 307 29.91 -16.27 11.48
N PRO A 308 30.07 -16.41 12.81
CA PRO A 308 29.52 -17.55 13.57
C PRO A 308 27.99 -17.56 13.67
N ASN A 309 27.36 -16.39 13.60
CA ASN A 309 25.91 -16.26 13.77
C ASN A 309 25.12 -16.58 12.49
N GLY A 310 25.75 -16.52 11.32
CA GLY A 310 25.05 -16.68 10.06
C GLY A 310 23.95 -15.62 9.84
N ILE A 311 23.06 -15.89 8.90
CA ILE A 311 21.88 -15.08 8.57
C ILE A 311 20.63 -15.86 8.97
N LYS A 312 19.96 -15.46 10.05
CA LYS A 312 18.80 -16.19 10.59
C LYS A 312 17.50 -15.96 9.85
N ASP A 313 17.35 -14.78 9.24
CA ASP A 313 16.16 -14.45 8.47
C ASP A 313 16.16 -15.20 7.12
N PRO A 314 15.23 -16.14 6.88
CA PRO A 314 15.14 -16.87 5.62
C PRO A 314 14.79 -15.96 4.43
N GLY A 315 14.09 -14.84 4.65
CA GLY A 315 13.81 -13.85 3.61
C GLY A 315 15.08 -13.19 3.12
N GLN A 316 15.92 -12.72 4.04
CA GLN A 316 17.22 -12.14 3.74
C GLN A 316 18.14 -13.12 2.98
N ARG A 317 18.16 -14.40 3.38
CA ARG A 317 18.97 -15.42 2.69
C ARG A 317 18.51 -15.65 1.25
N ARG A 318 17.19 -15.81 1.06
CA ARG A 318 16.59 -15.99 -0.26
C ARG A 318 16.95 -14.82 -1.19
N ASP A 319 16.84 -13.59 -0.71
CA ASP A 319 17.09 -12.40 -1.52
C ASP A 319 18.58 -12.29 -1.89
N ILE A 320 19.50 -12.59 -0.97
CA ILE A 320 20.94 -12.69 -1.26
C ILE A 320 21.21 -13.72 -2.37
N ILE A 321 20.58 -14.89 -2.30
CA ILE A 321 20.74 -15.95 -3.31
C ILE A 321 20.20 -15.48 -4.68
N VAL A 322 19.08 -14.76 -4.71
CA VAL A 322 18.54 -14.15 -5.94
C VAL A 322 19.54 -13.15 -6.53
N TYR A 323 20.13 -12.28 -5.70
CA TYR A 323 21.16 -11.35 -6.15
C TYR A 323 22.41 -12.08 -6.67
N LEU A 324 22.91 -13.09 -5.95
CA LEU A 324 24.06 -13.90 -6.38
C LEU A 324 23.81 -14.61 -7.72
N LYS A 325 22.58 -15.06 -7.99
CA LYS A 325 22.20 -15.61 -9.31
C LYS A 325 22.23 -14.55 -10.41
N SER A 326 21.85 -13.31 -10.11
CA SER A 326 21.82 -12.23 -11.12
C SER A 326 23.19 -11.74 -11.56
N VAL A 327 24.20 -11.88 -10.69
CA VAL A 327 25.60 -11.47 -10.93
C VAL A 327 26.51 -12.67 -11.25
N ALA A 328 25.92 -13.84 -11.50
CA ALA A 328 26.63 -15.05 -11.89
C ALA A 328 26.91 -15.17 -13.40
N GLN A 329 26.64 -14.10 -14.18
CA GLN A 329 26.85 -14.03 -15.62
C GLN A 329 28.23 -13.44 -15.96
#